data_AF-A0A8H7PHS6-F1
#
_entry.id   AF-A0A8H7PHS6-F1
#
_cell.length_a   1.000
_cell.length_b   1.000
_cell.length_c   1.000
_cell.angle_alpha   90.00
_cell.angle_beta   90.00
_cell.angle_gamma   90.00
#
_symmetry.space_group_name_H-M   'P 1'
#
loop_
_entity.id
_entity.type
_entity.pdbx_description
1 polymer ?
#
loop_
_entity_poly.entity_id
_entity_poly.type
_entity_poly.pdbx_seq_one_letter_code
_entity_poly.pdbx_strand_id
1 'polypeptide(L)'
;MGQLLSNLNIRNGTDAMVPDVAFDIENATPGDEELYLYNQISSMLVQPAPELLHQLSNYQSASEFIRTAIASPTQENENRAWEAVLPIVDKLRDFYEYAAELDPPFEILKADHNFLSFTEDCLPQLLSMLCSGDVNKNLEKYRGLTKLFAEILDFVFEFDYLKMRNASLQNDFSYYRRMLQRGRYTNSTVDANGQQSDMRNAMIEDEQANRISLFIAYPTPMLKCVIDTTANYVVKHNVQKSVCDCLTAVWASCFLAVSKKRSQRPEAAAFCLKVMVVSIILYDHIDPHGAFSKQSPINIKNSVKLIQAINVFNIPQNSSASNLMPALRYNSKHLNDDSTPKGVKNLVMAT
;
A
#
# COMPACT_ATOMS: atom_id res chain seq x y z
N MET A 1 -48.99 -6.49 -1.29
CA MET A 1 -48.39 -7.83 -1.14
C MET A 1 -47.29 -8.17 -2.18
N GLY A 2 -46.98 -7.30 -3.16
CA GLY A 2 -45.96 -7.58 -4.19
C GLY A 2 -44.51 -7.16 -3.88
N GLN A 3 -44.26 -6.44 -2.78
CA GLN A 3 -42.91 -5.95 -2.41
C GLN A 3 -42.16 -6.83 -1.39
N LEU A 4 -42.82 -7.81 -0.78
CA LEU A 4 -42.17 -8.75 0.16
C LEU A 4 -41.55 -9.97 -0.55
N LEU A 5 -41.90 -10.21 -1.81
CA LEU A 5 -41.42 -11.37 -2.58
C LEU A 5 -40.11 -11.10 -3.35
N SER A 6 -39.73 -9.83 -3.61
CA SER A 6 -38.44 -9.53 -4.25
C SER A 6 -37.25 -9.79 -3.32
N ASN A 7 -37.46 -9.84 -2.01
CA ASN A 7 -36.43 -10.16 -1.02
C ASN A 7 -36.26 -11.67 -0.78
N LEU A 8 -37.11 -12.52 -1.37
CA LEU A 8 -37.10 -13.97 -1.13
C LEU A 8 -36.39 -14.78 -2.23
N ASN A 9 -36.06 -14.17 -3.38
CA ASN A 9 -35.40 -14.87 -4.50
C ASN A 9 -33.86 -14.90 -4.47
N ILE A 10 -33.23 -14.42 -3.38
CA ILE A 10 -31.78 -14.59 -3.11
C ILE A 10 -31.56 -15.72 -2.07
N ARG A 11 -32.56 -16.56 -1.82
CA ARG A 11 -32.43 -17.74 -0.94
C ARG A 11 -32.31 -19.00 -1.77
N ASN A 12 -31.13 -19.24 -2.34
CA ASN A 12 -30.70 -20.59 -2.70
C ASN A 12 -29.16 -20.66 -2.73
N GLY A 13 -28.59 -21.24 -1.67
CA GLY A 13 -27.23 -21.77 -1.65
C GLY A 13 -26.26 -21.03 -0.73
N THR A 14 -26.22 -21.40 0.55
CA THR A 14 -25.06 -21.27 1.49
C THR A 14 -24.01 -20.19 1.17
N ASP A 15 -24.44 -18.93 1.08
CA ASP A 15 -23.55 -17.77 0.93
C ASP A 15 -23.74 -16.92 2.18
N ALA A 16 -22.66 -16.75 2.95
CA ALA A 16 -22.67 -15.86 4.10
C ALA A 16 -23.12 -14.46 3.64
N MET A 17 -24.09 -13.89 4.37
CA MET A 17 -24.66 -12.59 4.07
C MET A 17 -23.55 -11.54 4.17
N VAL A 18 -23.32 -10.77 3.09
CA VAL A 18 -22.41 -9.62 3.13
C VAL A 18 -22.98 -8.64 4.16
N PRO A 19 -22.20 -8.17 5.15
CA PRO A 19 -22.68 -7.21 6.13
C PRO A 19 -23.24 -5.96 5.43
N ASP A 20 -24.40 -5.48 5.86
CA ASP A 20 -24.92 -4.20 5.37
C ASP A 20 -24.20 -3.09 6.13
N VAL A 21 -23.53 -2.20 5.40
CA VAL A 21 -22.68 -1.16 5.99
C VAL A 21 -23.23 0.21 5.61
N ALA A 22 -23.41 1.09 6.60
CA ALA A 22 -24.17 2.33 6.47
C ALA A 22 -23.31 3.56 6.09
N PHE A 23 -22.18 3.40 5.41
CA PHE A 23 -21.35 4.52 4.95
C PHE A 23 -20.99 4.42 3.46
N ASP A 24 -20.95 5.57 2.79
CA ASP A 24 -20.56 5.69 1.38
C ASP A 24 -19.05 5.97 1.28
N ILE A 25 -18.28 4.96 0.88
CA ILE A 25 -16.81 5.07 0.80
C ILE A 25 -16.36 6.01 -0.33
N GLU A 26 -17.21 6.28 -1.33
CA GLU A 26 -16.84 7.10 -2.49
C GLU A 26 -16.96 8.61 -2.18
N ASN A 27 -18.03 9.02 -1.48
CA ASN A 27 -18.39 10.44 -1.35
C ASN A 27 -18.41 10.94 0.10
N ALA A 28 -17.94 10.16 1.07
CA ALA A 28 -17.90 10.60 2.46
C ALA A 28 -17.00 11.85 2.62
N THR A 29 -17.44 12.76 3.48
CA THR A 29 -16.70 13.97 3.88
C THR A 29 -16.50 13.96 5.39
N PRO A 30 -15.40 14.54 5.91
CA PRO A 30 -15.17 14.58 7.35
C PRO A 30 -16.22 15.44 8.06
N GLY A 31 -16.67 14.96 9.23
CA GLY A 31 -17.40 15.78 10.20
C GLY A 31 -16.46 16.62 11.08
N ASP A 32 -17.02 17.53 11.87
CA ASP A 32 -16.24 18.47 12.69
C ASP A 32 -15.30 17.78 13.70
N GLU A 33 -15.74 16.65 14.29
CA GLU A 33 -14.97 15.93 15.31
C GLU A 33 -13.72 15.21 14.75
N GLU A 34 -13.76 14.79 13.49
CA GLU A 34 -12.64 14.07 12.84
C GLU A 34 -11.77 14.99 11.98
N LEU A 35 -12.18 16.24 11.77
CA LEU A 35 -11.58 17.14 10.79
C LEU A 35 -10.10 17.42 11.04
N TYR A 36 -9.69 17.58 12.31
CA TYR A 36 -8.29 17.80 12.65
C TYR A 36 -7.40 16.63 12.23
N LEU A 37 -7.75 15.42 12.66
CA LEU A 37 -7.00 14.21 12.33
C LEU A 37 -7.07 13.91 10.83
N TYR A 38 -8.24 14.14 10.21
CA TYR A 38 -8.42 13.99 8.78
C TYR A 38 -7.46 14.88 8.00
N ASN A 39 -7.38 16.18 8.32
CA ASN A 39 -6.52 17.11 7.61
C ASN A 39 -5.04 16.74 7.75
N GLN A 40 -4.63 16.35 8.96
CA GLN A 40 -3.27 15.91 9.24
C GLN A 40 -2.88 14.68 8.42
N ILE A 41 -3.67 13.61 8.51
CA ILE A 41 -3.38 12.37 7.77
C ILE A 41 -3.52 12.61 6.27
N SER A 42 -4.48 13.42 5.83
CA SER A 42 -4.64 13.76 4.42
C SER A 42 -3.39 14.48 3.88
N SER A 43 -2.85 15.46 4.60
CA SER A 43 -1.64 16.17 4.16
C SER A 43 -0.41 15.27 4.08
N MET A 44 -0.29 14.28 4.97
CA MET A 44 0.88 13.40 5.03
C MET A 44 0.77 12.21 4.06
N LEU A 45 -0.41 11.59 3.94
CA LEU A 45 -0.55 10.30 3.24
C LEU A 45 -1.38 10.37 1.96
N VAL A 46 -2.29 11.33 1.80
CA VAL A 46 -3.21 11.37 0.64
C VAL A 46 -2.83 12.45 -0.37
N GLN A 47 -2.49 13.66 0.07
CA GLN A 47 -2.09 14.76 -0.81
C GLN A 47 -0.79 14.50 -1.60
N PRO A 48 0.24 13.82 -1.05
CA PRO A 48 1.47 13.53 -1.80
C PRO A 48 1.28 12.42 -2.85
N ALA A 49 0.28 11.55 -2.68
CA ALA A 49 0.10 10.34 -3.47
C ALA A 49 0.09 10.56 -5.00
N PRO A 50 -0.64 11.55 -5.57
CA PRO A 50 -0.67 11.76 -7.02
C PRO A 50 0.71 12.07 -7.62
N GLU A 51 1.52 12.88 -6.93
CA GLU A 51 2.86 13.22 -7.41
C GLU A 51 3.79 12.01 -7.34
N LEU A 52 3.77 11.25 -6.25
CA LEU A 52 4.59 10.02 -6.14
C LEU A 52 4.25 9.00 -7.23
N LEU A 53 2.94 8.78 -7.49
CA LEU A 53 2.49 7.92 -8.59
C LEU A 53 2.89 8.47 -9.96
N HIS A 54 2.85 9.79 -10.15
CA HIS A 54 3.31 10.44 -11.37
C HIS A 54 4.83 10.26 -11.59
N GLN A 55 5.64 10.40 -10.54
CA GLN A 55 7.09 10.19 -10.61
C GLN A 55 7.44 8.75 -10.98
N LEU A 56 6.73 7.77 -10.42
CA LEU A 56 6.97 6.34 -10.65
C LEU A 56 6.43 5.87 -12.01
N SER A 57 5.29 6.39 -12.45
CA SER A 57 4.74 6.07 -13.78
C SER A 57 5.60 6.63 -14.92
N ASN A 58 6.24 7.78 -14.71
CA ASN A 58 7.20 8.38 -15.65
C ASN A 58 8.67 8.02 -15.34
N TYR A 59 8.92 6.93 -14.63
CA TYR A 59 10.26 6.46 -14.35
C TYR A 59 11.00 6.12 -15.65
N GLN A 60 12.19 6.68 -15.81
CA GLN A 60 13.11 6.38 -16.90
C GLN A 60 14.37 5.73 -16.33
N SER A 61 14.74 4.58 -16.88
CA SER A 61 15.89 3.83 -16.38
C SER A 61 17.21 4.38 -16.90
N ALA A 62 18.22 4.39 -16.04
CA ALA A 62 19.60 4.70 -16.38
C ALA A 62 20.38 3.48 -16.91
N SER A 63 19.71 2.35 -17.15
CA SER A 63 20.33 1.07 -17.52
C SER A 63 21.25 1.15 -18.73
N GLU A 64 20.97 2.00 -19.73
CA GLU A 64 21.85 2.17 -20.89
C GLU A 64 23.19 2.81 -20.52
N PHE A 65 23.15 3.91 -19.76
CA PHE A 65 24.35 4.59 -19.27
C PHE A 65 25.15 3.68 -18.34
N ILE A 66 24.47 2.96 -17.45
CA ILE A 66 25.09 1.99 -16.53
C ILE A 66 25.77 0.85 -17.30
N ARG A 67 25.12 0.28 -18.32
CA ARG A 67 25.73 -0.78 -19.14
C ARG A 67 26.97 -0.27 -19.87
N THR A 68 26.91 0.95 -20.42
CA THR A 68 28.05 1.58 -21.10
C THR A 68 29.22 1.82 -20.14
N ALA A 69 28.96 2.34 -18.93
CA ALA A 69 29.99 2.54 -17.91
C ALA A 69 30.62 1.22 -17.43
N ILE A 70 29.84 0.15 -17.29
CA ILE A 70 30.36 -1.17 -16.90
C ILE A 70 31.19 -1.80 -18.03
N ALA A 71 30.73 -1.70 -19.28
CA ALA A 71 31.43 -2.28 -20.43
C ALA A 71 32.73 -1.53 -20.77
N SER A 72 32.74 -0.20 -20.59
CA SER A 72 33.88 0.67 -20.86
C SER A 72 34.04 1.69 -19.73
N PRO A 73 34.78 1.36 -18.65
CA PRO A 73 34.91 2.18 -17.44
C PRO A 73 35.88 3.36 -17.64
N THR A 74 35.49 4.30 -18.48
CA THR A 74 36.16 5.61 -18.61
C THR A 74 35.51 6.61 -17.64
N GLN A 75 36.26 7.61 -17.19
CA GLN A 75 35.73 8.64 -16.28
C GLN A 75 34.49 9.33 -16.86
N GLU A 76 34.46 9.58 -18.17
CA GLU A 76 33.33 10.18 -18.87
C GLU A 76 32.08 9.28 -18.80
N ASN A 77 32.22 7.98 -19.07
CA ASN A 77 31.10 7.04 -19.03
C ASN A 77 30.58 6.84 -17.60
N GLU A 78 31.48 6.74 -16.61
CA GLU A 78 31.11 6.64 -15.19
C GLU A 78 30.34 7.89 -14.73
N ASN A 79 30.80 9.09 -15.11
CA ASN A 79 30.11 10.35 -14.77
C ASN A 79 28.73 10.44 -15.41
N ARG A 80 28.58 10.07 -16.69
CA ARG A 80 27.25 10.05 -17.34
C ARG A 80 26.29 9.08 -16.67
N ALA A 81 26.77 7.89 -16.29
CA ALA A 81 25.95 6.92 -15.57
C ALA A 81 25.59 7.42 -14.17
N TRP A 82 26.51 8.11 -13.49
CA TRP A 82 26.24 8.73 -12.20
C TRP A 82 25.17 9.82 -12.30
N GLU A 83 25.34 10.79 -13.20
CA GLU A 83 24.39 11.88 -13.45
C GLU A 83 22.99 11.35 -13.83
N ALA A 84 22.91 10.28 -14.62
CA ALA A 84 21.64 9.66 -14.99
C ALA A 84 20.94 8.97 -13.81
N VAL A 85 21.70 8.50 -12.81
CA VAL A 85 21.16 7.77 -11.65
C VAL A 85 20.73 8.68 -10.51
N LEU A 86 21.34 9.87 -10.35
CA LEU A 86 20.99 10.79 -9.25
C LEU A 86 19.49 11.14 -9.19
N PRO A 87 18.80 11.52 -10.29
CA PRO A 87 17.36 11.80 -10.23
C PRO A 87 16.52 10.58 -9.87
N ILE A 88 17.01 9.36 -10.15
CA ILE A 88 16.34 8.12 -9.74
C ILE A 88 16.47 7.93 -8.23
N VAL A 89 17.65 8.22 -7.67
CA VAL A 89 17.91 8.14 -6.24
C VAL A 89 17.02 9.11 -5.47
N ASP A 90 16.86 10.35 -5.96
CA ASP A 90 16.01 11.34 -5.29
C ASP A 90 14.55 10.89 -5.27
N LYS A 91 14.01 10.36 -6.38
CA LYS A 91 12.67 9.74 -6.39
C LYS A 91 12.55 8.58 -5.41
N LEU A 92 13.58 7.75 -5.31
CA LEU A 92 13.60 6.62 -4.37
C LEU A 92 13.67 7.06 -2.91
N ARG A 93 14.31 8.20 -2.62
CA ARG A 93 14.27 8.86 -1.32
C ARG A 93 12.85 9.33 -1.02
N ASP A 94 12.20 10.05 -1.94
CA ASP A 94 10.80 10.50 -1.78
C ASP A 94 9.86 9.32 -1.47
N PHE A 95 9.98 8.22 -2.22
CA PHE A 95 9.16 7.01 -1.99
C PHE A 95 9.43 6.37 -0.63
N TYR A 96 10.69 6.32 -0.21
CA TYR A 96 11.07 5.74 1.07
C TYR A 96 10.65 6.63 2.25
N GLU A 97 10.74 7.95 2.11
CA GLU A 97 10.27 8.91 3.10
C GLU A 97 8.76 8.77 3.30
N TYR A 98 7.98 8.69 2.22
CA TYR A 98 6.56 8.37 2.33
C TYR A 98 6.30 7.03 3.03
N ALA A 99 7.08 5.99 2.69
CA ALA A 99 6.93 4.69 3.34
C ALA A 99 7.25 4.73 4.84
N ALA A 100 8.17 5.60 5.27
CA ALA A 100 8.48 5.82 6.68
C ALA A 100 7.34 6.53 7.43
N GLU A 101 6.50 7.32 6.75
CA GLU A 101 5.26 7.87 7.33
C GLU A 101 4.16 6.79 7.49
N LEU A 102 4.14 5.79 6.61
CA LEU A 102 3.24 4.63 6.74
C LEU A 102 3.69 3.68 7.85
N ASP A 103 4.97 3.33 7.87
CA ASP A 103 5.59 2.39 8.81
C ASP A 103 6.80 3.03 9.51
N PRO A 104 6.56 3.85 10.54
CA PRO A 104 7.63 4.54 11.24
C PRO A 104 8.53 3.52 11.94
N PRO A 105 9.86 3.58 11.74
CA PRO A 105 10.77 2.61 12.34
C PRO A 105 10.68 2.67 13.86
N PHE A 106 10.35 1.53 14.47
CA PHE A 106 10.29 1.34 15.91
C PHE A 106 11.67 1.69 16.51
N GLU A 107 11.74 2.77 17.27
CA GLU A 107 12.83 3.18 18.19
C GLU A 107 14.13 3.85 17.67
N ILE A 108 14.56 3.79 16.39
CA ILE A 108 15.95 4.22 16.09
C ILE A 108 16.13 5.72 15.75
N LEU A 109 15.10 6.46 15.36
CA LEU A 109 15.28 7.82 14.79
C LEU A 109 14.81 9.01 15.65
N LYS A 110 14.49 8.80 16.94
CA LYS A 110 14.18 9.92 17.84
C LYS A 110 15.40 10.55 18.53
N ALA A 111 16.60 10.05 18.26
CA ALA A 111 17.82 10.44 18.99
C ALA A 111 18.64 11.58 18.36
N ASP A 112 18.53 11.84 17.06
CA ASP A 112 19.27 12.92 16.39
C ASP A 112 18.32 14.04 15.94
N HIS A 113 18.28 15.10 16.76
CA HIS A 113 17.66 16.37 16.44
C HIS A 113 18.35 17.01 15.22
N ASN A 114 17.82 16.78 14.01
CA ASN A 114 17.79 17.77 12.91
C ASN A 114 17.18 17.28 11.57
N PHE A 115 16.66 16.05 11.45
CA PHE A 115 16.03 15.63 10.18
C PHE A 115 14.76 14.76 10.26
N LEU A 116 14.31 14.31 11.45
CA LEU A 116 12.97 13.72 11.58
C LEU A 116 12.13 14.52 12.57
N SER A 117 11.45 15.52 12.03
CA SER A 117 10.34 16.21 12.68
C SER A 117 9.24 15.20 12.97
N PHE A 118 8.88 15.02 14.25
CA PHE A 118 7.61 14.51 14.76
C PHE A 118 6.76 13.72 13.75
N THR A 119 7.19 12.51 13.35
CA THR A 119 6.30 11.56 12.66
C THR A 119 5.30 11.07 13.70
N GLU A 120 4.18 11.76 13.77
CA GLU A 120 3.00 11.30 14.46
C GLU A 120 2.52 10.03 13.73
N ASP A 121 2.39 8.91 14.46
CA ASP A 121 2.03 7.60 13.92
C ASP A 121 0.67 7.64 13.17
N CYS A 122 0.65 8.08 11.91
CA CYS A 122 -0.57 8.45 11.18
C CYS A 122 -1.53 7.27 11.04
N LEU A 123 -1.03 6.14 10.55
CA LEU A 123 -1.85 4.93 10.39
C LEU A 123 -2.30 4.34 11.75
N PRO A 124 -1.45 4.21 12.79
CA PRO A 124 -1.90 3.83 14.12
C PRO A 124 -2.94 4.77 14.74
N GLN A 125 -2.85 6.10 14.54
CA GLN A 125 -3.86 7.04 15.00
C GLN A 125 -5.20 6.85 14.28
N LEU A 126 -5.15 6.64 12.96
CA LEU A 126 -6.33 6.31 12.15
C LEU A 126 -7.02 5.04 12.66
N LEU A 127 -6.23 3.97 12.84
CA LEU A 127 -6.71 2.69 13.37
C LEU A 127 -7.27 2.85 14.78
N SER A 128 -6.65 3.69 15.62
CA SER A 128 -7.17 3.99 16.96
C SER A 128 -8.54 4.64 16.91
N MET A 129 -8.75 5.62 16.03
CA MET A 129 -10.05 6.30 15.92
C MET A 129 -11.14 5.37 15.39
N LEU A 130 -10.81 4.55 14.39
CA LEU A 130 -11.79 3.68 13.73
C LEU A 130 -12.06 2.39 14.51
N CYS A 131 -11.04 1.81 15.14
CA CYS A 131 -11.10 0.45 15.70
C CYS A 131 -11.23 0.40 17.23
N SER A 132 -11.10 1.52 17.95
CA SER A 132 -11.24 1.50 19.41
C SER A 132 -12.71 1.40 19.85
N GLY A 133 -13.04 0.38 20.64
CA GLY A 133 -14.41 0.21 21.16
C GLY A 133 -15.38 -0.33 20.11
N ASP A 134 -16.47 0.39 19.85
CA ASP A 134 -17.55 -0.05 18.97
C ASP A 134 -17.30 0.37 17.51
N VAL A 135 -16.67 -0.54 16.75
CA VAL A 135 -16.25 -0.31 15.36
C VAL A 135 -17.39 0.17 14.47
N ASN A 136 -18.58 -0.44 14.55
CA ASN A 136 -19.68 -0.06 13.67
C ASN A 136 -20.11 1.40 13.91
N LYS A 137 -20.20 1.82 15.19
CA LYS A 137 -20.49 3.22 15.52
C LYS A 137 -19.40 4.16 15.07
N ASN A 138 -18.13 3.76 15.22
CA ASN A 138 -17.01 4.58 14.77
C ASN A 138 -17.03 4.78 13.25
N LEU A 139 -17.28 3.73 12.46
CA LEU A 139 -17.35 3.83 11.00
C LEU A 139 -18.56 4.66 10.52
N GLU A 140 -19.68 4.58 11.22
CA GLU A 140 -20.85 5.43 10.94
C GLU A 140 -20.61 6.91 11.31
N LYS A 141 -19.80 7.16 12.33
CA LYS A 141 -19.50 8.50 12.86
C LYS A 141 -18.34 9.17 12.12
N TYR A 142 -17.27 8.44 11.84
CA TYR A 142 -15.99 8.90 11.29
C TYR A 142 -15.84 8.46 9.83
N ARG A 143 -16.79 8.90 8.99
CA ARG A 143 -16.89 8.49 7.59
C ARG A 143 -15.76 9.10 6.76
N GLY A 144 -15.35 10.33 7.08
CA GLY A 144 -14.23 10.98 6.41
C GLY A 144 -12.93 10.21 6.60
N LEU A 145 -12.61 9.83 7.84
CA LEU A 145 -11.45 9.00 8.16
C LEU A 145 -11.55 7.60 7.54
N THR A 146 -12.75 7.02 7.45
CA THR A 146 -12.95 5.73 6.79
C THR A 146 -12.65 5.82 5.28
N LYS A 147 -13.09 6.88 4.61
CA LYS A 147 -12.71 7.14 3.20
C LYS A 147 -11.22 7.41 3.06
N LEU A 148 -10.64 8.19 3.98
CA LEU A 148 -9.21 8.48 4.00
C LEU A 148 -8.38 7.19 4.11
N PHE A 149 -8.81 6.25 4.95
CA PHE A 149 -8.19 4.93 5.03
C PHE A 149 -8.25 4.19 3.69
N ALA A 150 -9.41 4.21 3.02
CA ALA A 150 -9.56 3.62 1.68
C ALA A 150 -8.66 4.29 0.63
N GLU A 151 -8.47 5.61 0.68
CA GLU A 151 -7.55 6.35 -0.20
C GLU A 151 -6.08 5.93 0.01
N ILE A 152 -5.67 5.67 1.26
CA ILE A 152 -4.35 5.11 1.58
C ILE A 152 -4.20 3.71 0.97
N LEU A 153 -5.21 2.84 1.14
CA LEU A 153 -5.16 1.48 0.58
C LEU A 153 -5.15 1.49 -0.96
N ASP A 154 -5.83 2.44 -1.58
CA ASP A 154 -5.81 2.62 -3.03
C ASP A 154 -4.43 3.03 -3.54
N PHE A 155 -3.79 4.01 -2.87
CA PHE A 155 -2.41 4.42 -3.16
C PHE A 155 -1.44 3.25 -3.05
N VAL A 156 -1.53 2.47 -1.96
CA VAL A 156 -0.68 1.29 -1.71
C VAL A 156 -0.75 0.32 -2.89
N PHE A 157 -1.97 0.03 -3.36
CA PHE A 157 -2.16 -0.85 -4.50
C PHE A 157 -1.55 -0.28 -5.80
N GLU A 158 -1.80 1.01 -6.07
CA GLU A 158 -1.29 1.68 -7.28
C GLU A 158 0.24 1.75 -7.31
N PHE A 159 0.85 2.14 -6.20
CA PHE A 159 2.30 2.26 -6.08
C PHE A 159 2.96 0.90 -6.35
N ASP A 160 2.49 -0.14 -5.67
CA ASP A 160 3.07 -1.47 -5.78
C ASP A 160 2.86 -2.06 -7.19
N TYR A 161 1.70 -1.80 -7.82
CA TYR A 161 1.47 -2.17 -9.22
C TYR A 161 2.48 -1.52 -10.17
N LEU A 162 2.70 -0.21 -10.06
CA LEU A 162 3.67 0.51 -10.89
C LEU A 162 5.09 0.02 -10.64
N LYS A 163 5.46 -0.18 -9.36
CA LYS A 163 6.78 -0.65 -8.96
C LYS A 163 7.08 -2.04 -9.51
N MET A 164 6.13 -2.97 -9.43
CA MET A 164 6.32 -4.35 -9.92
C MET A 164 6.58 -4.41 -11.43
N ARG A 165 6.16 -3.41 -12.20
CA ARG A 165 6.41 -3.33 -13.65
C ARG A 165 7.78 -2.76 -14.01
N ASN A 166 8.49 -2.19 -13.04
CA ASN A 166 9.77 -1.49 -13.25
C ASN A 166 10.94 -2.27 -12.64
N ALA A 167 11.31 -3.40 -13.25
CA ALA A 167 12.40 -4.25 -12.78
C ALA A 167 13.78 -3.55 -12.74
N SER A 168 13.98 -2.51 -13.56
CA SER A 168 15.24 -1.76 -13.59
C SER A 168 15.48 -0.87 -12.37
N LEU A 169 14.44 -0.52 -11.61
CA LEU A 169 14.53 0.38 -10.45
C LEU A 169 15.56 -0.12 -9.43
N GLN A 170 15.51 -1.42 -9.12
CA GLN A 170 16.47 -2.06 -8.20
C GLN A 170 17.89 -2.10 -8.76
N ASN A 171 18.03 -2.32 -10.08
CA ASN A 171 19.34 -2.41 -10.73
C ASN A 171 20.05 -1.05 -10.77
N ASP A 172 19.31 0.00 -11.12
CA ASP A 172 19.81 1.37 -11.18
C ASP A 172 20.24 1.83 -9.77
N PHE A 173 19.44 1.56 -8.75
CA PHE A 173 19.81 1.86 -7.37
C PHE A 173 20.98 1.02 -6.85
N SER A 174 21.08 -0.24 -7.27
CA SER A 174 22.24 -1.09 -6.95
C SER A 174 23.54 -0.59 -7.59
N TYR A 175 23.46 0.11 -8.73
CA TYR A 175 24.62 0.81 -9.29
C TYR A 175 25.04 1.99 -8.41
N TYR A 176 24.08 2.84 -8.00
CA TYR A 176 24.32 3.95 -7.08
C TYR A 176 25.07 3.52 -5.82
N ARG A 177 24.54 2.52 -5.11
CA ARG A 177 25.15 2.01 -3.86
C ARG A 177 26.57 1.51 -4.06
N ARG A 178 26.84 0.81 -5.17
CA ARG A 178 28.20 0.33 -5.51
C ARG A 178 29.17 1.48 -5.76
N MET A 179 28.70 2.60 -6.31
CA MET A 179 29.52 3.77 -6.55
C MET A 179 29.79 4.56 -5.27
N LEU A 180 28.82 4.67 -4.36
CA LEU A 180 29.00 5.23 -3.02
C LEU A 180 30.07 4.47 -2.22
N GLN A 181 29.98 3.15 -2.16
CA GLN A 181 30.91 2.29 -1.40
C GLN A 181 32.35 2.37 -1.92
N ARG A 182 32.56 2.77 -3.18
CA ARG A 182 33.89 2.98 -3.77
C ARG A 182 34.52 4.33 -3.37
N GLY A 183 33.80 5.19 -2.65
CA GLY A 183 34.29 6.51 -2.22
C GLY A 183 34.54 7.49 -3.37
N ARG A 184 34.08 7.18 -4.59
CA ARG A 184 34.33 7.99 -5.80
C ARG A 184 33.49 9.27 -5.86
N TYR A 185 32.30 9.25 -5.24
CA TYR A 185 31.31 10.31 -5.34
C TYR A 185 30.80 10.80 -3.98
N THR A 186 31.37 10.30 -2.87
CA THR A 186 31.18 10.92 -1.55
C THR A 186 31.71 12.35 -1.64
N ASN A 187 30.82 13.33 -1.46
CA ASN A 187 31.02 14.77 -1.67
C ASN A 187 32.48 15.20 -1.60
N SER A 188 33.08 15.42 -2.78
CA SER A 188 34.32 16.18 -2.94
C SER A 188 34.05 17.69 -2.82
N THR A 189 33.30 18.12 -1.81
CA THR A 189 33.42 19.48 -1.29
C THR A 189 34.59 19.43 -0.30
N VAL A 190 35.79 19.62 -0.85
CA VAL A 190 36.99 19.86 -0.04
C VAL A 190 36.80 21.22 0.65
N ASP A 191 36.06 21.24 1.76
CA ASP A 191 36.22 22.32 2.72
C ASP A 191 37.60 22.14 3.35
N ALA A 192 38.40 23.21 3.28
CA ALA A 192 39.79 23.25 3.71
C ALA A 192 40.01 23.01 5.22
N ASN A 193 39.02 22.49 5.94
CA ASN A 193 38.96 22.42 7.40
C ASN A 193 38.75 21.02 8.01
N GLY A 194 38.95 19.93 7.26
CA GLY A 194 39.34 18.62 7.79
C GLY A 194 38.54 18.03 8.98
N GLN A 195 37.78 16.98 8.66
CA GLN A 195 37.62 15.76 9.50
C GLN A 195 36.67 15.84 10.72
N GLN A 196 35.35 15.82 10.45
CA GLN A 196 34.39 14.95 11.18
C GLN A 196 33.01 14.88 10.46
N SER A 197 32.63 15.96 9.75
CA SER A 197 31.35 16.09 9.04
C SER A 197 31.20 15.12 7.86
N ASP A 198 32.25 14.95 7.04
CA ASP A 198 32.14 14.21 5.78
C ASP A 198 31.98 12.71 5.99
N MET A 199 32.65 12.15 6.99
CA MET A 199 32.50 10.74 7.36
C MET A 199 31.12 10.46 7.94
N ARG A 200 30.59 11.36 8.79
CA ARG A 200 29.23 11.22 9.34
C ARG A 200 28.19 11.31 8.21
N ASN A 201 28.34 12.25 7.29
CA ASN A 201 27.43 12.41 6.15
C ASN A 201 27.47 11.20 5.20
N ALA A 202 28.66 10.68 4.88
CA ALA A 202 28.81 9.47 4.08
C ALA A 202 28.21 8.24 4.77
N MET A 203 28.34 8.13 6.10
CA MET A 203 27.71 7.06 6.88
C MET A 203 26.18 7.17 6.87
N ILE A 204 25.63 8.38 7.02
CA ILE A 204 24.18 8.63 6.94
C ILE A 204 23.65 8.26 5.55
N GLU A 205 24.38 8.62 4.49
CA GLU A 205 24.00 8.32 3.12
C GLU A 205 24.06 6.82 2.81
N ASP A 206 25.07 6.10 3.31
CA ASP A 206 25.14 4.63 3.17
C ASP A 206 24.03 3.94 3.97
N GLU A 207 23.74 4.38 5.19
CA GLU A 207 22.63 3.84 5.99
C GLU A 207 21.28 4.05 5.30
N GLN A 208 21.01 5.27 4.84
CA GLN A 208 19.79 5.58 4.09
C GLN A 208 19.71 4.72 2.82
N ALA A 209 20.82 4.57 2.08
CA ALA A 209 20.85 3.73 0.89
C ALA A 209 20.59 2.25 1.20
N ASN A 210 21.07 1.74 2.33
CA ASN A 210 20.78 0.37 2.77
C ASN A 210 19.29 0.18 3.08
N ARG A 211 18.66 1.15 3.75
CA ARG A 211 17.22 1.11 4.05
C ARG A 211 16.36 1.19 2.79
N ILE A 212 16.68 2.10 1.87
CA ILE A 212 16.00 2.19 0.56
C ILE A 212 16.17 0.88 -0.21
N SER A 213 17.37 0.27 -0.18
CA SER A 213 17.61 -1.01 -0.84
C SER A 213 16.73 -2.14 -0.29
N LEU A 214 16.51 -2.18 1.04
CA LEU A 214 15.61 -3.16 1.66
C LEU A 214 14.15 -2.89 1.28
N PHE A 215 13.74 -1.62 1.28
CA PHE A 215 12.40 -1.20 0.86
C PHE A 215 12.10 -1.66 -0.56
N ILE A 216 12.92 -1.27 -1.56
CA ILE A 216 12.63 -1.61 -2.96
C ILE A 216 12.83 -3.10 -3.30
N ALA A 217 13.50 -3.87 -2.45
CA ALA A 217 13.69 -5.31 -2.64
C ALA A 217 12.36 -6.09 -2.56
N TYR A 218 11.42 -5.65 -1.72
CA TYR A 218 10.10 -6.26 -1.64
C TYR A 218 9.29 -6.01 -2.91
N PRO A 219 8.58 -7.01 -3.48
CA PRO A 219 7.73 -6.79 -4.66
C PRO A 219 6.65 -5.72 -4.44
N THR A 220 6.05 -5.72 -3.25
CA THR A 220 4.94 -4.84 -2.83
C THR A 220 5.32 -4.08 -1.56
N PRO A 221 6.24 -3.11 -1.66
CA PRO A 221 6.83 -2.49 -0.49
C PRO A 221 5.84 -1.65 0.34
N MET A 222 4.91 -0.92 -0.30
CA MET A 222 3.92 -0.13 0.45
C MET A 222 2.90 -1.02 1.17
N LEU A 223 2.50 -2.12 0.53
CA LEU A 223 1.62 -3.10 1.15
C LEU A 223 2.29 -3.77 2.35
N LYS A 224 3.59 -4.05 2.26
CA LYS A 224 4.38 -4.59 3.38
C LYS A 224 4.39 -3.62 4.56
N CYS A 225 4.63 -2.34 4.32
CA CYS A 225 4.57 -1.29 5.36
C CYS A 225 3.20 -1.30 6.06
N VAL A 226 2.10 -1.20 5.31
CA VAL A 226 0.75 -1.17 5.92
C VAL A 226 0.42 -2.47 6.67
N ILE A 227 0.83 -3.64 6.17
CA ILE A 227 0.67 -4.92 6.88
C ILE A 227 1.42 -4.88 8.21
N ASP A 228 2.70 -4.51 8.20
CA ASP A 228 3.56 -4.52 9.39
C ASP A 228 3.06 -3.54 10.44
N THR A 229 2.76 -2.30 10.05
CA THR A 229 2.25 -1.28 10.96
C THR A 229 0.92 -1.70 11.56
N THR A 230 0.00 -2.25 10.77
CA THR A 230 -1.30 -2.74 11.26
C THR A 230 -1.12 -3.92 12.20
N ALA A 231 -0.25 -4.88 11.88
CA ALA A 231 0.04 -6.03 12.74
C ALA A 231 0.69 -5.61 14.07
N ASN A 232 1.65 -4.71 14.02
CA ASN A 232 2.30 -4.13 15.20
C ASN A 232 1.28 -3.38 16.08
N TYR A 233 0.40 -2.59 15.48
CA TYR A 233 -0.69 -1.91 16.19
C TYR A 233 -1.63 -2.91 16.88
N VAL A 234 -2.06 -3.95 16.17
CA VAL A 234 -2.93 -5.00 16.70
C VAL A 234 -2.30 -5.70 17.91
N VAL A 235 -1.03 -6.09 17.80
CA VAL A 235 -0.30 -6.76 18.90
C VAL A 235 -0.13 -5.82 20.09
N LYS A 236 0.29 -4.57 19.85
CA LYS A 236 0.54 -3.57 20.89
C LYS A 236 -0.70 -3.19 21.68
N HIS A 237 -1.86 -3.08 21.00
CA HIS A 237 -3.10 -2.62 21.61
C HIS A 237 -4.12 -3.74 21.91
N ASN A 238 -3.82 -4.98 21.52
CA ASN A 238 -4.72 -6.13 21.67
C ASN A 238 -6.12 -5.91 21.05
N VAL A 239 -6.16 -5.31 19.87
CA VAL A 239 -7.40 -4.90 19.15
C VAL A 239 -7.65 -5.72 17.88
N GLN A 240 -7.13 -6.95 17.82
CA GLN A 240 -7.23 -7.82 16.64
C GLN A 240 -8.66 -7.92 16.09
N LYS A 241 -9.62 -8.25 16.96
CA LYS A 241 -11.03 -8.39 16.56
C LYS A 241 -11.57 -7.09 15.97
N SER A 242 -11.32 -5.96 16.62
CA SER A 242 -11.84 -4.67 16.16
C SER A 242 -11.23 -4.24 14.81
N VAL A 243 -9.94 -4.49 14.60
CA VAL A 243 -9.29 -4.23 13.30
C VAL A 243 -9.84 -5.16 12.22
N CYS A 244 -10.02 -6.45 12.51
CA CYS A 244 -10.67 -7.39 11.60
C CYS A 244 -12.11 -6.98 11.24
N ASP A 245 -12.90 -6.53 12.23
CA ASP A 245 -14.26 -6.04 12.02
C ASP A 245 -14.27 -4.78 11.14
N CYS A 246 -13.31 -3.87 11.35
CA CYS A 246 -13.13 -2.67 10.53
C CYS A 246 -12.79 -3.02 9.07
N LEU A 247 -11.80 -3.88 8.86
CA LEU A 247 -11.40 -4.34 7.53
C LEU A 247 -12.54 -5.09 6.81
N THR A 248 -13.34 -5.85 7.55
CA THR A 248 -14.54 -6.53 7.03
C THR A 248 -15.58 -5.51 6.57
N ALA A 249 -15.80 -4.43 7.34
CA ALA A 249 -16.74 -3.39 6.96
C ALA A 249 -16.26 -2.61 5.72
N VAL A 250 -14.96 -2.28 5.64
CA VAL A 250 -14.37 -1.64 4.45
C VAL A 250 -14.52 -2.55 3.21
N TRP A 251 -14.19 -3.84 3.34
CA TRP A 251 -14.41 -4.84 2.29
C TRP A 251 -15.87 -4.89 1.83
N ALA A 252 -16.81 -4.98 2.78
CA ALA A 252 -18.24 -5.07 2.50
C ALA A 252 -18.77 -3.82 1.79
N SER A 253 -18.37 -2.62 2.26
CA SER A 253 -18.72 -1.35 1.61
C SER A 253 -18.26 -1.30 0.16
N CYS A 254 -17.01 -1.67 -0.12
CA CYS A 254 -16.49 -1.73 -1.48
C CYS A 254 -17.19 -2.78 -2.35
N PHE A 255 -17.41 -3.98 -1.82
CA PHE A 255 -18.11 -5.05 -2.51
C PHE A 255 -19.54 -4.62 -2.87
N LEU A 256 -20.27 -4.01 -1.94
CA LEU A 256 -21.64 -3.54 -2.14
C LEU A 256 -21.71 -2.35 -3.10
N ALA A 257 -20.75 -1.44 -3.05
CA ALA A 257 -20.68 -0.30 -3.96
C ALA A 257 -20.63 -0.77 -5.43
N VAL A 258 -19.80 -1.76 -5.73
CA VAL A 258 -19.62 -2.30 -7.09
C VAL A 258 -20.75 -3.27 -7.47
N SER A 259 -21.18 -4.14 -6.56
CA SER A 259 -22.19 -5.17 -6.88
C SER A 259 -23.62 -4.63 -7.04
N LYS A 260 -24.02 -3.62 -6.25
CA LYS A 260 -25.36 -3.01 -6.32
C LYS A 260 -25.46 -1.94 -7.40
N LYS A 261 -24.40 -1.14 -7.64
CA LYS A 261 -24.42 -0.02 -8.60
C LYS A 261 -23.88 -0.45 -9.97
N ARG A 262 -24.72 -1.11 -10.75
CA ARG A 262 -24.37 -1.63 -12.11
C ARG A 262 -23.92 -0.54 -13.11
N SER A 263 -24.20 0.73 -12.84
CA SER A 263 -23.79 1.91 -13.63
C SER A 263 -22.93 2.88 -12.82
N GLN A 264 -21.88 2.39 -12.18
CA GLN A 264 -20.88 3.23 -11.51
C GLN A 264 -19.82 3.71 -12.52
N ARG A 265 -19.17 4.85 -12.22
CA ARG A 265 -18.02 5.32 -13.00
C ARG A 265 -16.90 4.27 -12.95
N PRO A 266 -16.22 3.96 -14.07
CA PRO A 266 -15.16 2.94 -14.11
C PRO A 266 -14.05 3.17 -13.08
N GLU A 267 -13.66 4.43 -12.88
CA GLU A 267 -12.65 4.82 -11.88
C GLU A 267 -13.08 4.48 -10.45
N ALA A 268 -14.34 4.74 -10.11
CA ALA A 268 -14.87 4.45 -8.78
C ALA A 268 -15.04 2.95 -8.54
N ALA A 269 -15.39 2.18 -9.59
CA ALA A 269 -15.39 0.73 -9.53
C ALA A 269 -13.96 0.18 -9.34
N ALA A 270 -12.97 0.71 -10.06
CA ALA A 270 -11.56 0.34 -9.91
C ALA A 270 -11.04 0.65 -8.50
N PHE A 271 -11.32 1.85 -7.97
CA PHE A 271 -11.02 2.23 -6.59
C PHE A 271 -11.60 1.21 -5.59
N CYS A 272 -12.92 0.95 -5.66
CA CYS A 272 -13.55 0.02 -4.72
C CYS A 272 -12.98 -1.40 -4.84
N LEU A 273 -12.70 -1.89 -6.05
CA LEU A 273 -12.12 -3.21 -6.23
C LEU A 273 -10.69 -3.31 -5.66
N LYS A 274 -9.85 -2.29 -5.86
CA LYS A 274 -8.50 -2.22 -5.27
C LYS A 274 -8.56 -2.23 -3.75
N VAL A 275 -9.33 -1.31 -3.17
CA VAL A 275 -9.51 -1.22 -1.71
C VAL A 275 -10.05 -2.54 -1.15
N MET A 276 -11.06 -3.13 -1.80
CA MET A 276 -11.60 -4.44 -1.42
C MET A 276 -10.51 -5.52 -1.35
N VAL A 277 -9.65 -5.61 -2.36
CA VAL A 277 -8.55 -6.60 -2.39
C VAL A 277 -7.51 -6.33 -1.32
N VAL A 278 -7.10 -5.07 -1.11
CA VAL A 278 -6.14 -4.73 -0.07
C VAL A 278 -6.72 -5.02 1.33
N SER A 279 -7.99 -4.72 1.58
CA SER A 279 -8.66 -5.07 2.83
C SER A 279 -8.71 -6.59 3.08
N ILE A 280 -8.93 -7.40 2.03
CA ILE A 280 -8.86 -8.87 2.13
C ILE A 280 -7.45 -9.31 2.55
N ILE A 281 -6.42 -8.75 1.90
CA ILE A 281 -5.02 -9.10 2.19
C ILE A 281 -4.68 -8.69 3.64
N LEU A 282 -5.00 -7.47 4.05
CA LEU A 282 -4.78 -7.04 5.43
C LEU A 282 -5.49 -7.94 6.43
N TYR A 283 -6.77 -8.24 6.22
CA TYR A 283 -7.51 -9.16 7.09
C TYR A 283 -6.81 -10.51 7.17
N ASP A 284 -6.34 -11.04 6.05
CA ASP A 284 -5.64 -12.32 5.99
C ASP A 284 -4.32 -12.31 6.79
N HIS A 285 -3.64 -11.17 6.90
CA HIS A 285 -2.42 -11.07 7.72
C HIS A 285 -2.71 -10.92 9.21
N ILE A 286 -3.84 -10.29 9.57
CA ILE A 286 -4.23 -9.98 10.96
C ILE A 286 -5.02 -11.11 11.63
N ASP A 287 -5.96 -11.76 10.92
CA ASP A 287 -6.76 -12.84 11.48
C ASP A 287 -5.94 -14.15 11.57
N PRO A 288 -5.96 -14.87 12.71
CA PRO A 288 -5.22 -16.12 12.88
C PRO A 288 -5.64 -17.25 11.93
N HIS A 289 -6.87 -17.24 11.43
CA HIS A 289 -7.39 -18.24 10.50
C HIS A 289 -7.41 -17.73 9.05
N GLY A 290 -7.15 -16.43 8.85
CA GLY A 290 -7.08 -15.81 7.54
C GLY A 290 -8.42 -15.57 6.84
N ALA A 291 -8.36 -14.87 5.72
CA ALA A 291 -9.52 -14.49 4.91
C ALA A 291 -10.12 -15.65 4.11
N PHE A 292 -9.37 -16.75 3.95
CA PHE A 292 -9.76 -17.90 3.13
C PHE A 292 -10.43 -19.03 3.93
N SER A 293 -10.45 -18.89 5.26
CA SER A 293 -11.13 -19.81 6.14
C SER A 293 -12.66 -19.72 6.00
N LYS A 294 -13.36 -20.82 6.28
CA LYS A 294 -14.84 -20.83 6.34
C LYS A 294 -15.41 -20.00 7.49
N GLN A 295 -14.59 -19.71 8.51
CA GLN A 295 -14.97 -18.86 9.64
C GLN A 295 -14.82 -17.37 9.33
N SER A 296 -14.13 -17.00 8.23
CA SER A 296 -13.97 -15.60 7.86
C SER A 296 -15.32 -14.98 7.49
N PRO A 297 -15.61 -13.75 7.94
CA PRO A 297 -16.78 -13.00 7.50
C PRO A 297 -16.62 -12.49 6.05
N ILE A 298 -15.40 -12.49 5.51
CA ILE A 298 -15.13 -12.10 4.12
C ILE A 298 -15.57 -13.23 3.19
N ASN A 299 -16.56 -12.94 2.33
CA ASN A 299 -16.99 -13.89 1.31
C ASN A 299 -16.03 -13.87 0.11
N ILE A 300 -14.90 -14.55 0.25
CA ILE A 300 -13.84 -14.60 -0.77
C ILE A 300 -14.33 -15.12 -2.12
N LYS A 301 -15.28 -16.06 -2.14
CA LYS A 301 -15.82 -16.62 -3.38
C LYS A 301 -16.55 -15.55 -4.19
N ASN A 302 -17.38 -14.75 -3.55
CA ASN A 302 -18.12 -13.69 -4.22
C ASN A 302 -17.18 -12.52 -4.57
N SER A 303 -16.19 -12.21 -3.73
CA SER A 303 -15.12 -11.25 -4.08
C SER A 303 -14.39 -11.66 -5.36
N VAL A 304 -13.95 -12.92 -5.48
CA VAL A 304 -13.24 -13.40 -6.69
C VAL A 304 -14.13 -13.36 -7.92
N LYS A 305 -15.41 -13.78 -7.82
CA LYS A 305 -16.36 -13.67 -8.93
C LYS A 305 -16.54 -12.22 -9.37
N LEU A 306 -16.60 -11.28 -8.43
CA LEU A 306 -16.74 -9.86 -8.73
C LEU A 306 -15.50 -9.31 -9.44
N ILE A 307 -14.30 -9.71 -8.99
CA ILE A 307 -13.02 -9.37 -9.65
C ILE A 307 -12.96 -9.96 -11.05
N GLN A 308 -13.36 -11.22 -11.25
CA GLN A 308 -13.39 -11.86 -12.57
C GLN A 308 -14.39 -11.20 -13.53
N ALA A 309 -15.43 -10.55 -12.99
CA ALA A 309 -16.40 -9.78 -13.75
C ALA A 309 -15.92 -8.34 -14.06
N ILE A 310 -14.64 -8.01 -13.86
CA ILE A 310 -14.10 -6.64 -14.02
C ILE A 310 -14.44 -6.00 -15.38
N ASN A 311 -14.45 -6.80 -16.46
CA ASN A 311 -14.75 -6.33 -17.82
C ASN A 311 -16.17 -5.75 -17.96
N VAL A 312 -17.10 -6.09 -17.06
CA VAL A 312 -18.47 -5.57 -17.06
C VAL A 312 -18.51 -4.09 -16.67
N PHE A 313 -17.49 -3.59 -15.96
CA PHE A 313 -17.45 -2.22 -15.45
C PHE A 313 -16.77 -1.21 -16.37
N ASN A 314 -16.43 -1.61 -17.61
CA ASN A 314 -15.71 -0.76 -18.59
C ASN A 314 -14.41 -0.13 -18.04
N ILE A 315 -13.73 -0.83 -17.13
CA ILE A 315 -12.45 -0.39 -16.59
C ILE A 315 -11.38 -0.51 -17.70
N PRO A 316 -10.58 0.55 -17.95
CA PRO A 316 -9.54 0.51 -18.99
C PRO A 316 -8.55 -0.64 -18.80
N GLN A 317 -8.12 -1.27 -19.89
CA GLN A 317 -7.19 -2.41 -19.84
C GLN A 317 -5.81 -2.05 -19.25
N ASN A 318 -5.40 -0.78 -19.37
CA ASN A 318 -4.16 -0.28 -18.79
C ASN A 318 -4.29 0.06 -17.29
N SER A 319 -5.48 -0.04 -16.71
CA SER A 319 -5.70 0.15 -15.28
C SER A 319 -4.96 -0.90 -14.46
N SER A 320 -4.43 -0.46 -13.32
CA SER A 320 -3.87 -1.30 -12.26
C SER A 320 -4.87 -2.36 -11.75
N ALA A 321 -6.18 -2.09 -11.83
CA ALA A 321 -7.22 -3.03 -11.42
C ALA A 321 -7.23 -4.34 -12.24
N SER A 322 -6.51 -4.40 -13.35
CA SER A 322 -6.23 -5.68 -14.03
C SER A 322 -5.38 -6.64 -13.18
N ASN A 323 -4.64 -6.14 -12.19
CA ASN A 323 -3.72 -6.89 -11.34
C ASN A 323 -4.32 -7.38 -10.01
N LEU A 324 -5.64 -7.27 -9.82
CA LEU A 324 -6.33 -7.66 -8.57
C LEU A 324 -6.13 -9.15 -8.20
N MET A 325 -6.25 -10.04 -9.19
CA MET A 325 -6.06 -11.49 -8.96
C MET A 325 -4.60 -11.84 -8.60
N PRO A 326 -3.57 -11.38 -9.35
CA PRO A 326 -2.19 -11.52 -8.91
C PRO A 326 -1.92 -10.96 -7.51
N ALA A 327 -2.47 -9.79 -7.18
CA ALA A 327 -2.29 -9.20 -5.85
C ALA A 327 -2.81 -10.12 -4.73
N LEU A 328 -3.99 -10.73 -4.89
CA LEU A 328 -4.49 -11.75 -3.96
C LEU A 328 -3.60 -12.98 -3.91
N ARG A 329 -3.11 -13.49 -5.05
CA ARG A 329 -2.34 -14.74 -5.11
C ARG A 329 -0.99 -14.65 -4.40
N TYR A 330 -0.29 -13.54 -4.58
CA TYR A 330 1.10 -13.40 -4.15
C TYR A 330 1.26 -12.72 -2.79
N ASN A 331 0.26 -11.98 -2.33
CA ASN A 331 0.36 -11.23 -1.06
C ASN A 331 -0.48 -11.82 0.09
N SER A 332 -1.31 -12.83 -0.18
CA SER A 332 -2.04 -13.54 0.87
C SER A 332 -1.12 -14.43 1.70
N LYS A 333 -1.34 -14.44 3.02
CA LYS A 333 -0.62 -15.25 4.00
C LYS A 333 -1.16 -16.68 4.05
N HIS A 334 -2.48 -16.86 4.18
CA HIS A 334 -3.10 -18.16 4.45
C HIS A 334 -3.74 -18.81 3.21
N LEU A 335 -3.54 -18.25 2.00
CA LEU A 335 -4.10 -18.83 0.77
C LEU A 335 -3.53 -20.23 0.46
N ASN A 336 -2.27 -20.45 0.83
CA ASN A 336 -1.55 -21.67 0.51
C ASN A 336 -1.59 -22.74 1.61
N ASP A 337 -2.21 -22.45 2.75
CA ASP A 337 -2.30 -23.35 3.89
C ASP A 337 -3.06 -24.64 3.56
N ASP A 338 -2.75 -25.70 4.30
CA ASP A 338 -3.48 -26.97 4.18
C ASP A 338 -4.93 -26.88 4.67
N SER A 339 -5.22 -25.91 5.55
CA SER A 339 -6.55 -25.62 6.08
C SER A 339 -7.46 -24.93 5.06
N THR A 340 -6.89 -24.30 4.03
CA THR A 340 -7.64 -23.58 2.99
C THR A 340 -8.48 -24.55 2.17
N PRO A 341 -9.81 -24.34 2.05
CA PRO A 341 -10.64 -25.20 1.23
C PRO A 341 -10.15 -25.27 -0.21
N LYS A 342 -9.87 -26.48 -0.73
CA LYS A 342 -9.37 -26.70 -2.10
C LYS A 342 -10.16 -25.95 -3.19
N GLY A 343 -11.49 -25.89 -3.05
CA GLY A 343 -12.33 -25.15 -3.99
C GLY A 343 -12.09 -23.64 -3.99
N VAL A 344 -11.79 -23.04 -2.83
CA VAL A 344 -11.43 -21.62 -2.72
C VAL A 344 -10.04 -21.38 -3.29
N LYS A 345 -9.06 -22.23 -2.91
CA LYS A 345 -7.69 -22.15 -3.45
C LYS A 345 -7.69 -22.24 -4.97
N ASN A 346 -8.40 -23.22 -5.55
CA ASN A 346 -8.52 -23.37 -6.99
C ASN A 346 -9.21 -22.17 -7.65
N LEU A 347 -10.23 -21.59 -7.02
CA LEU A 347 -10.93 -20.42 -7.55
C LEU A 347 -10.00 -19.19 -7.63
N VAL A 348 -9.17 -18.97 -6.60
CA VAL A 348 -8.21 -17.86 -6.58
C VAL A 348 -7.07 -18.11 -7.57
N MET A 349 -6.58 -19.35 -7.64
CA MET A 349 -5.46 -19.73 -8.52
C MET A 349 -5.86 -19.95 -9.98
N ALA A 350 -7.15 -20.14 -10.28
CA ALA A 350 -7.65 -20.29 -11.64
C ALA A 350 -7.34 -19.03 -12.46
N THR A 351 -6.53 -19.22 -13.49
CA THR A 351 -6.10 -18.18 -14.46
C THR A 351 -7.26 -17.68 -15.28
#